data_AF-A0A8B7NA40-F1
#
_entry.id   AF-A0A8B7NA40-F1
#
_cell.length_a   1.000
_cell.length_b   1.000
_cell.length_c   1.000
_cell.angle_alpha   90.00
_cell.angle_beta   90.00
_cell.angle_gamma   90.00
#
_symmetry.space_group_name_H-M   'P 1'
#
loop_
_entity.id
_entity.type
_entity.pdbx_description
1 polymer ?
#
loop_
_entity_poly.entity_id
_entity_poly.type
_entity_poly.pdbx_seq_one_letter_code
_entity_poly.pdbx_strand_id
1 'polypeptide(L)'
;MQFHRRWPQLRDALTAAGVTRGGDWQAVLLRSPDVTALAKHAAEVTIKEADMWDVYTARDVSAVALMLPYEQPRFITVKMPAAVLRAAGPSWSDLARLYRGQLKLDTAAGTPSPEPCDDILECLRGSRCQLTELRSGIGSAGAVAAVVSVSTATTQLFISLPAPLNLHSLQGRYKRLVVQIWPLDATWVAVSKPQPCQEGHDTGVKTNEAVSGGVNLPALPLPDLMVRGAKPGSCEAIASAIRTIAPRTRRLDQLLLPRCQLDEDELRQLLVQLQGDGIRSADVGRTRITKHTGGLVKLHVTKVLTDPEAAAKAVSQVLEQLQSSDAGDFEAQWPGIQQVMQDAGASARDWWEVLLCRPSEEKLADKAALVTRREDRQFLITSGRDLDAVALMLPFANKMTVDVNALPEVLETPTWQQIALHHRGCMYLRFPFMCRELQPCDDLLQPLVGSGSRVERFEGGIRTPEGVAALAAVADKSMLQIQLEAPIELAPLQGKYESLQIYTHLVNTTAVPLPALPPPVLHVLEPGAGSCEAVAQTVLALSLIHI
;
A
#
# COMPACT_ATOMS: atom_id res chain seq x y z
N MET A 1 43.26 -31.72 13.98
CA MET A 1 43.27 -32.49 15.25
C MET A 1 43.41 -31.62 16.51
N GLN A 2 44.29 -30.61 16.56
CA GLN A 2 44.44 -29.77 17.77
C GLN A 2 43.21 -28.91 18.10
N PHE A 3 42.53 -28.37 17.08
CA PHE A 3 41.32 -27.54 17.27
C PHE A 3 40.21 -28.28 18.02
N HIS A 4 39.93 -29.52 17.62
CA HIS A 4 38.85 -30.33 18.24
C HIS A 4 39.16 -30.67 19.71
N ARG A 5 40.43 -30.86 20.06
CA ARG A 5 40.85 -31.10 21.46
C ARG A 5 40.72 -29.86 22.35
N ARG A 6 40.90 -28.67 21.80
CA ARG A 6 40.81 -27.39 22.53
C ARG A 6 39.45 -26.70 22.40
N TRP A 7 38.55 -27.22 21.56
CA TRP A 7 37.24 -26.64 21.29
C TRP A 7 36.40 -26.40 22.55
N PRO A 8 36.26 -27.34 23.51
CA PRO A 8 35.50 -27.08 24.74
C PRO A 8 36.06 -25.89 25.53
N GLN A 9 37.39 -25.82 25.69
CA GLN A 9 38.07 -24.72 26.41
C GLN A 9 37.87 -23.37 25.71
N LEU A 10 37.95 -23.35 24.37
CA LEU A 10 37.73 -22.16 23.58
C LEU A 10 36.28 -21.68 23.65
N ARG A 11 35.32 -22.60 23.53
CA ARG A 11 33.89 -22.31 23.65
C ARG A 11 33.58 -21.71 25.02
N ASP A 12 34.03 -22.35 26.09
CA ASP A 12 33.76 -21.90 27.46
C ASP A 12 34.40 -20.52 27.73
N ALA A 13 35.60 -20.26 27.17
CA ALA A 13 36.24 -18.96 27.26
C ALA A 13 35.48 -17.86 26.47
N LEU A 14 34.97 -18.16 25.28
CA LEU A 14 34.16 -17.22 24.48
C LEU A 14 32.84 -16.91 25.20
N THR A 15 32.18 -17.91 25.77
CA THR A 15 30.97 -17.72 26.60
C THR A 15 31.26 -16.86 27.82
N ALA A 16 32.37 -17.12 28.53
CA ALA A 16 32.80 -16.28 29.67
C ALA A 16 33.14 -14.84 29.26
N ALA A 17 33.56 -14.61 28.01
CA ALA A 17 33.80 -13.30 27.43
C ALA A 17 32.52 -12.60 26.91
N GLY A 18 31.34 -13.19 27.09
CA GLY A 18 30.05 -12.59 26.74
C GLY A 18 29.44 -13.06 25.43
N VAL A 19 30.09 -13.95 24.66
CA VAL A 19 29.54 -14.55 23.44
C VAL A 19 28.49 -15.58 23.84
N THR A 20 27.25 -15.11 23.97
CA THR A 20 26.15 -15.91 24.53
C THR A 20 25.00 -16.05 23.56
N ARG A 21 24.84 -15.08 22.63
CA ARG A 21 23.72 -15.06 21.70
C ARG A 21 24.04 -15.68 20.36
N GLY A 22 23.01 -16.16 19.67
CA GLY A 22 23.12 -16.74 18.33
C GLY A 22 23.83 -15.79 17.35
N GLY A 23 23.50 -14.49 17.38
CA GLY A 23 24.18 -13.48 16.55
C GLY A 23 25.67 -13.33 16.84
N ASP A 24 26.09 -13.45 18.11
CA ASP A 24 27.51 -13.38 18.48
C ASP A 24 28.26 -14.59 17.91
N TRP A 25 27.67 -15.79 18.05
CA TRP A 25 28.24 -17.03 17.52
C TRP A 25 28.28 -17.05 15.98
N GLN A 26 27.29 -16.47 15.31
CA GLN A 26 27.30 -16.27 13.85
C GLN A 26 28.46 -15.36 13.43
N ALA A 27 28.72 -14.27 14.16
CA ALA A 27 29.84 -13.38 13.88
C ALA A 27 31.20 -14.09 14.06
N VAL A 28 31.34 -14.94 15.08
CA VAL A 28 32.55 -15.76 15.28
C VAL A 28 32.68 -16.80 14.16
N LEU A 29 31.59 -17.47 13.77
CA LEU A 29 31.55 -18.43 12.67
C LEU A 29 32.06 -17.83 11.36
N LEU A 30 31.62 -16.62 11.01
CA LEU A 30 32.04 -15.95 9.78
C LEU A 30 33.54 -15.59 9.74
N ARG A 31 34.22 -15.55 10.90
CA ARG A 31 35.69 -15.38 10.97
C ARG A 31 36.45 -16.69 10.74
N SER A 32 35.78 -17.82 10.83
CA SER A 32 36.38 -19.15 10.69
C SER A 32 35.37 -20.15 10.10
N PRO A 33 34.94 -19.94 8.84
CA PRO A 33 33.82 -20.67 8.23
C PRO A 33 34.10 -22.17 8.04
N ASP A 34 35.37 -22.57 7.92
CA ASP A 34 35.78 -23.96 7.73
C ASP A 34 35.72 -24.81 9.01
N VAL A 35 35.36 -24.19 10.14
CA VAL A 35 35.33 -24.86 11.44
C VAL A 35 33.94 -25.47 11.71
N THR A 36 33.79 -26.75 11.34
CA THR A 36 32.57 -27.55 11.54
C THR A 36 32.01 -27.49 12.97
N ALA A 37 32.87 -27.59 13.99
CA ALA A 37 32.43 -27.58 15.39
C ALA A 37 31.84 -26.23 15.83
N LEU A 38 32.32 -25.12 15.25
CA LEU A 38 31.83 -23.78 15.50
C LEU A 38 30.48 -23.57 14.79
N ALA A 39 30.36 -24.03 13.53
CA ALA A 39 29.10 -23.98 12.79
C ALA A 39 27.99 -24.77 13.49
N LYS A 40 28.31 -25.97 13.97
CA LYS A 40 27.40 -26.79 14.77
C LYS A 40 26.96 -26.09 16.05
N HIS A 41 27.90 -25.52 16.81
CA HIS A 41 27.57 -24.85 18.06
C HIS A 41 26.77 -23.57 17.86
N ALA A 42 27.12 -22.76 16.85
CA ALA A 42 26.34 -21.59 16.48
C ALA A 42 24.89 -21.98 16.14
N ALA A 43 24.71 -23.04 15.34
CA ALA A 43 23.40 -23.59 15.01
C ALA A 43 22.59 -24.02 16.26
N GLU A 44 23.22 -24.77 17.18
CA GLU A 44 22.62 -25.21 18.44
C GLU A 44 22.22 -24.06 19.37
N VAL A 45 23.00 -22.97 19.42
CA VAL A 45 22.65 -21.80 20.23
C VAL A 45 21.52 -21.03 19.58
N THR A 46 21.62 -20.71 18.28
CA THR A 46 20.60 -19.94 17.57
C THR A 46 19.23 -20.64 17.59
N ILE A 47 19.18 -21.96 17.39
CA ILE A 47 17.90 -22.70 17.40
C ILE A 47 17.26 -22.74 18.79
N LYS A 48 18.06 -22.75 19.87
CA LYS A 48 17.55 -22.71 21.26
C LYS A 48 16.98 -21.34 21.62
N GLU A 49 17.52 -20.28 21.04
CA GLU A 49 16.98 -18.93 21.22
C GLU A 49 15.69 -18.72 20.42
N ALA A 50 15.69 -19.15 19.16
CA ALA A 50 14.54 -19.02 18.29
C ALA A 50 14.51 -20.11 17.20
N ASP A 51 13.35 -20.76 17.05
CA ASP A 51 13.04 -21.68 15.95
C ASP A 51 12.66 -20.94 14.64
N MET A 52 12.78 -19.62 14.63
CA MET A 52 12.63 -18.75 13.46
C MET A 52 13.90 -17.93 13.28
N TRP A 53 14.50 -18.01 12.09
CA TRP A 53 15.73 -17.27 11.79
C TRP A 53 15.45 -16.15 10.81
N ASP A 54 15.82 -14.93 11.20
CA ASP A 54 15.66 -13.76 10.35
C ASP A 54 17.00 -13.39 9.69
N VAL A 55 16.94 -13.05 8.41
CA VAL A 55 18.08 -12.84 7.52
C VAL A 55 17.91 -11.51 6.81
N TYR A 56 18.73 -10.52 7.17
CA TYR A 56 18.61 -9.14 6.69
C TYR A 56 19.85 -8.67 5.92
N THR A 57 20.97 -9.39 6.02
CA THR A 57 22.23 -9.05 5.36
C THR A 57 22.83 -10.24 4.61
N ALA A 58 23.73 -9.96 3.66
CA ALA A 58 24.50 -11.00 2.96
C ALA A 58 25.39 -11.84 3.91
N ARG A 59 25.80 -11.25 5.05
CA ARG A 59 26.54 -11.96 6.10
C ARG A 59 25.65 -12.97 6.80
N ASP A 60 24.40 -12.59 7.09
CA ASP A 60 23.42 -13.48 7.72
C ASP A 60 23.15 -14.69 6.80
N VAL A 61 22.99 -14.47 5.50
CA VAL A 61 22.81 -15.55 4.50
C VAL A 61 23.98 -16.54 4.57
N SER A 62 25.21 -16.02 4.65
CA SER A 62 26.42 -16.85 4.74
C SER A 62 26.51 -17.63 6.04
N ALA A 63 26.17 -17.00 7.17
CA ALA A 63 26.17 -17.68 8.47
C ALA A 63 25.11 -18.79 8.51
N VAL A 64 23.89 -18.49 8.06
CA VAL A 64 22.78 -19.45 7.99
C VAL A 64 23.11 -20.63 7.08
N ALA A 65 23.69 -20.38 5.89
CA ALA A 65 24.10 -21.43 4.97
C ALA A 65 25.09 -22.42 5.61
N LEU A 66 26.02 -21.93 6.43
CA LEU A 66 26.99 -22.75 7.17
C LEU A 66 26.35 -23.53 8.33
N MET A 67 25.28 -23.01 8.93
CA MET A 67 24.60 -23.61 10.09
C MET A 67 23.57 -24.68 9.69
N LEU A 68 22.91 -24.53 8.54
CA LEU A 68 21.83 -25.41 8.06
C LEU A 68 22.17 -26.91 7.98
N PRO A 69 23.41 -27.35 7.70
CA PRO A 69 23.77 -28.76 7.77
C PRO A 69 23.61 -29.40 9.15
N TYR A 70 23.58 -28.59 10.23
CA TYR A 70 23.57 -29.06 11.62
C TYR A 70 22.21 -28.90 12.27
N GLU A 71 21.54 -27.77 12.08
CA GLU A 71 20.19 -27.52 12.59
C GLU A 71 19.30 -26.93 11.49
N GLN A 72 18.03 -27.31 11.49
CA GLN A 72 17.03 -26.86 10.51
C GLN A 72 15.94 -26.08 11.25
N PRO A 73 15.92 -24.74 11.16
CA PRO A 73 14.84 -23.98 11.78
C PRO A 73 13.53 -24.26 11.07
N ARG A 74 12.43 -24.23 11.82
CA ARG A 74 11.09 -24.41 11.22
C ARG A 74 10.79 -23.33 10.17
N PHE A 75 11.28 -22.10 10.38
CA PHE A 75 10.99 -20.95 9.54
C PHE A 75 12.21 -20.07 9.30
N ILE A 76 12.40 -19.60 8.06
CA ILE A 76 13.40 -18.59 7.71
C ILE A 76 12.72 -17.40 7.03
N THR A 77 12.98 -16.20 7.53
CA THR A 77 12.58 -14.93 6.89
C THR A 77 13.78 -14.28 6.24
N VAL A 78 13.76 -14.13 4.92
CA VAL A 78 14.75 -13.38 4.15
C VAL A 78 14.12 -12.07 3.70
N LYS A 79 14.61 -10.94 4.19
CA LYS A 79 14.09 -9.61 3.84
C LYS A 79 15.24 -8.65 3.57
N MET A 80 15.58 -8.46 2.29
CA MET A 80 16.62 -7.53 1.85
C MET A 80 16.50 -7.24 0.36
N PRO A 81 17.04 -6.13 -0.16
CA PRO A 81 17.02 -5.86 -1.59
C PRO A 81 17.72 -6.95 -2.40
N ALA A 82 17.23 -7.22 -3.61
CA ALA A 82 17.80 -8.22 -4.53
C ALA A 82 19.32 -8.07 -4.70
N ALA A 83 19.83 -6.86 -4.87
CA ALA A 83 21.26 -6.59 -5.00
C ALA A 83 22.10 -7.07 -3.80
N VAL A 84 21.57 -6.93 -2.57
CA VAL A 84 22.23 -7.40 -1.35
C VAL A 84 22.23 -8.93 -1.30
N LEU A 85 21.13 -9.57 -1.70
CA LEU A 85 21.05 -11.01 -1.75
C LEU A 85 21.98 -11.61 -2.82
N ARG A 86 22.11 -10.98 -3.99
CA ARG A 86 23.09 -11.35 -5.02
C ARG A 86 24.53 -11.26 -4.51
N ALA A 87 24.82 -10.26 -3.68
CA ALA A 87 26.15 -10.11 -3.07
C ALA A 87 26.52 -11.25 -2.11
N ALA A 88 25.53 -12.02 -1.61
CA ALA A 88 25.80 -13.24 -0.85
C ALA A 88 26.34 -14.39 -1.72
N GLY A 89 26.24 -14.27 -3.06
CA GLY A 89 26.80 -15.20 -4.03
C GLY A 89 26.38 -16.65 -3.77
N PRO A 90 27.33 -17.60 -3.68
CA PRO A 90 27.02 -19.03 -3.54
C PRO A 90 26.27 -19.36 -2.24
N SER A 91 26.42 -18.55 -1.18
CA SER A 91 25.73 -18.77 0.10
C SER A 91 24.21 -18.78 -0.05
N TRP A 92 23.64 -17.98 -0.96
CA TRP A 92 22.21 -18.03 -1.25
C TRP A 92 21.80 -19.36 -1.89
N SER A 93 22.57 -19.81 -2.89
CA SER A 93 22.30 -21.09 -3.55
C SER A 93 22.44 -22.28 -2.60
N ASP A 94 23.39 -22.23 -1.66
CA ASP A 94 23.56 -23.24 -0.62
C ASP A 94 22.39 -23.22 0.38
N LEU A 95 21.98 -22.04 0.84
CA LEU A 95 20.80 -21.90 1.70
C LEU A 95 19.56 -22.50 1.02
N ALA A 96 19.27 -22.08 -0.21
CA ALA A 96 18.14 -22.57 -0.98
C ALA A 96 18.17 -24.09 -1.18
N ARG A 97 19.35 -24.67 -1.43
CA ARG A 97 19.54 -26.11 -1.64
C ARG A 97 19.43 -26.93 -0.35
N LEU A 98 19.98 -26.43 0.75
CA LEU A 98 20.08 -27.15 2.03
C LEU A 98 18.81 -27.07 2.86
N TYR A 99 18.08 -25.96 2.77
CA TYR A 99 16.93 -25.70 3.62
C TYR A 99 15.70 -26.55 3.26
N ARG A 100 15.00 -27.06 4.28
CA ARG A 100 13.83 -27.94 4.13
C ARG A 100 12.56 -27.45 4.84
N GLY A 101 12.62 -26.30 5.51
CA GLY A 101 11.49 -25.73 6.25
C GLY A 101 10.69 -24.71 5.44
N GLN A 102 10.02 -23.81 6.15
CA GLN A 102 9.19 -22.75 5.56
C GLN A 102 10.01 -21.49 5.28
N LEU A 103 9.92 -20.97 4.06
CA LEU A 103 10.68 -19.80 3.61
C LEU A 103 9.75 -18.63 3.32
N LYS A 104 10.07 -17.46 3.87
CA LYS A 104 9.55 -16.17 3.42
C LYS A 104 10.67 -15.41 2.72
N LEU A 105 10.42 -14.98 1.48
CA LEU A 105 11.40 -14.26 0.67
C LEU A 105 10.84 -12.91 0.21
N ASP A 106 11.46 -11.83 0.65
CA ASP A 106 11.16 -10.46 0.24
C ASP A 106 12.41 -9.80 -0.32
N THR A 107 12.52 -9.75 -1.66
CA THR A 107 13.61 -9.10 -2.38
C THR A 107 13.33 -7.64 -2.70
N ALA A 108 12.12 -7.17 -2.40
CA ALA A 108 11.64 -5.80 -2.61
C ALA A 108 11.92 -4.90 -1.39
N ALA A 109 12.20 -5.48 -0.22
CA ALA A 109 12.50 -4.77 1.03
C ALA A 109 11.47 -3.69 1.41
N GLY A 110 10.21 -3.87 1.01
CA GLY A 110 9.10 -2.94 1.28
C GLY A 110 8.75 -1.99 0.13
N THR A 111 9.59 -1.82 -0.89
CA THR A 111 9.27 -1.03 -2.08
C THR A 111 9.19 -1.92 -3.32
N PRO A 112 8.03 -2.02 -4.00
CA PRO A 112 7.92 -2.84 -5.18
C PRO A 112 8.83 -2.30 -6.28
N SER A 113 9.75 -3.16 -6.73
CA SER A 113 10.67 -2.90 -7.83
C SER A 113 10.25 -3.73 -9.05
N PRO A 114 10.30 -3.19 -10.27
CA PRO A 114 10.18 -3.97 -11.50
C PRO A 114 11.44 -4.79 -11.81
N GLU A 115 12.54 -4.61 -11.06
CA GLU A 115 13.79 -5.32 -11.29
C GLU A 115 13.59 -6.85 -11.19
N PRO A 116 13.90 -7.61 -12.26
CA PRO A 116 13.75 -9.05 -12.24
C PRO A 116 14.78 -9.69 -11.28
N CYS A 117 14.32 -10.64 -10.49
CA CYS A 117 15.12 -11.38 -9.52
C CYS A 117 15.31 -12.84 -9.97
N ASP A 118 15.31 -13.09 -11.28
CA ASP A 118 15.24 -14.43 -11.85
C ASP A 118 16.41 -15.32 -11.42
N ASP A 119 17.62 -14.75 -11.36
CA ASP A 119 18.84 -15.42 -10.91
C ASP A 119 18.74 -15.93 -9.45
N ILE A 120 18.18 -15.09 -8.57
CA ILE A 120 17.90 -15.45 -7.18
C ILE A 120 16.84 -16.55 -7.11
N LEU A 121 15.75 -16.40 -7.86
CA LEU A 121 14.61 -17.31 -7.79
C LEU A 121 14.93 -18.68 -8.41
N GLU A 122 15.77 -18.74 -9.44
CA GLU A 122 16.19 -20.00 -10.06
C GLU A 122 16.96 -20.90 -9.09
N CYS A 123 17.62 -20.35 -8.07
CA CYS A 123 18.25 -21.15 -7.00
C CYS A 123 17.22 -21.96 -6.18
N LEU A 124 15.94 -21.59 -6.19
CA LEU A 124 14.87 -22.36 -5.53
C LEU A 124 14.48 -23.59 -6.35
N ARG A 125 14.89 -23.70 -7.61
CA ARG A 125 14.56 -24.85 -8.46
C ARG A 125 15.17 -26.13 -7.87
N GLY A 126 14.31 -27.09 -7.52
CA GLY A 126 14.74 -28.33 -6.89
C GLY A 126 15.07 -28.20 -5.40
N SER A 127 14.82 -27.04 -4.80
CA SER A 127 14.81 -26.88 -3.35
C SER A 127 13.71 -27.74 -2.72
N ARG A 128 13.93 -28.14 -1.47
CA ARG A 128 12.94 -28.85 -0.65
C ARG A 128 12.20 -27.93 0.32
N CYS A 129 12.48 -26.63 0.29
CA CYS A 129 11.77 -25.67 1.13
C CYS A 129 10.32 -25.48 0.65
N GLN A 130 9.48 -24.98 1.54
CA GLN A 130 8.11 -24.58 1.22
C GLN A 130 8.00 -23.07 1.33
N LEU A 131 7.66 -22.41 0.22
CA LEU A 131 7.51 -20.97 0.19
C LEU A 131 6.18 -20.59 0.85
N THR A 132 6.22 -19.74 1.88
CA THR A 132 5.01 -19.23 2.55
C THR A 132 4.61 -17.86 2.03
N GLU A 133 5.60 -17.01 1.73
CA GLU A 133 5.40 -15.69 1.16
C GLU A 133 6.55 -15.33 0.20
N LEU A 134 6.21 -14.74 -0.95
CA LEU A 134 7.15 -14.18 -1.91
C LEU A 134 6.80 -12.73 -2.23
N ARG A 135 7.78 -11.83 -2.14
CA ARG A 135 7.71 -10.48 -2.71
C ARG A 135 8.93 -10.26 -3.61
N SER A 136 8.72 -10.32 -4.93
CA SER A 136 9.85 -10.31 -5.87
C SER A 136 9.44 -9.92 -7.29
N GLY A 137 10.41 -9.48 -8.10
CA GLY A 137 10.23 -9.28 -9.53
C GLY A 137 10.53 -10.56 -10.31
N ILE A 138 9.69 -10.90 -11.28
CA ILE A 138 9.85 -12.09 -12.13
C ILE A 138 9.82 -11.69 -13.59
N GLY A 139 10.92 -11.93 -14.31
CA GLY A 139 11.10 -11.58 -15.73
C GLY A 139 10.99 -12.75 -16.70
N SER A 140 11.13 -14.00 -16.24
CA SER A 140 11.23 -15.17 -17.13
C SER A 140 10.40 -16.36 -16.66
N ALA A 141 10.07 -17.23 -17.63
CA ALA A 141 9.39 -18.49 -17.37
C ALA A 141 10.22 -19.44 -16.48
N GLY A 142 11.56 -19.32 -16.52
CA GLY A 142 12.48 -20.10 -15.68
C GLY A 142 12.29 -19.82 -14.19
N ALA A 143 12.20 -18.54 -13.84
CA ALA A 143 11.93 -18.10 -12.48
C ALA A 143 10.50 -18.48 -12.03
N VAL A 144 9.49 -18.37 -12.92
CA VAL A 144 8.13 -18.86 -12.63
C VAL A 144 8.14 -20.34 -12.29
N ALA A 145 8.81 -21.17 -13.10
CA ALA A 145 8.92 -22.60 -12.84
C ALA A 145 9.62 -22.92 -11.51
N ALA A 146 10.64 -22.14 -11.14
CA ALA A 146 11.30 -22.28 -9.85
C ALA A 146 10.35 -21.97 -8.68
N VAL A 147 9.60 -20.86 -8.75
CA VAL A 147 8.59 -20.50 -7.75
C VAL A 147 7.49 -21.56 -7.66
N VAL A 148 7.00 -22.07 -8.79
CA VAL A 148 5.99 -23.16 -8.83
C VAL A 148 6.48 -24.42 -8.10
N SER A 149 7.78 -24.72 -8.17
CA SER A 149 8.35 -25.93 -7.56
C SER A 149 8.31 -25.92 -6.02
N VAL A 150 8.37 -24.73 -5.41
CA VAL A 150 8.38 -24.55 -3.95
C VAL A 150 7.08 -23.94 -3.38
N SER A 151 6.15 -23.53 -4.25
CA SER A 151 4.86 -22.94 -3.83
C SER A 151 3.77 -24.00 -3.63
N THR A 152 2.83 -23.68 -2.76
CA THR A 152 1.70 -24.53 -2.35
C THR A 152 0.41 -23.72 -2.30
N ALA A 153 -0.75 -24.37 -2.16
CA ALA A 153 -2.05 -23.69 -2.07
C ALA A 153 -2.16 -22.70 -0.88
N THR A 154 -1.22 -22.70 0.06
CA THR A 154 -1.18 -21.75 1.19
C THR A 154 -0.24 -20.56 0.96
N THR A 155 0.57 -20.58 -0.10
CA THR A 155 1.59 -19.57 -0.39
C THR A 155 0.97 -18.22 -0.77
N GLN A 156 1.54 -17.12 -0.29
CA GLN A 156 1.18 -15.76 -0.69
C GLN A 156 2.21 -15.21 -1.67
N LEU A 157 1.78 -14.74 -2.84
CA LEU A 157 2.66 -14.27 -3.89
C LEU A 157 2.37 -12.80 -4.21
N PHE A 158 3.40 -11.97 -4.15
CA PHE A 158 3.38 -10.57 -4.57
C PHE A 158 4.45 -10.39 -5.64
N ILE A 159 4.04 -10.43 -6.90
CA ILE A 159 4.95 -10.49 -8.05
C ILE A 159 4.92 -9.17 -8.81
N SER A 160 6.09 -8.57 -9.01
CA SER A 160 6.27 -7.48 -9.98
C SER A 160 6.62 -8.05 -11.35
N LEU A 161 5.94 -7.59 -12.40
CA LEU A 161 6.20 -8.01 -13.78
C LEU A 161 6.79 -6.85 -14.60
N PRO A 162 8.12 -6.87 -14.89
CA PRO A 162 8.73 -5.89 -15.78
C PRO A 162 8.24 -6.00 -17.23
N ALA A 163 7.73 -7.15 -17.64
CA ALA A 163 7.18 -7.40 -18.96
C ALA A 163 6.01 -8.39 -18.88
N PRO A 164 5.13 -8.43 -19.89
CA PRO A 164 4.04 -9.42 -19.94
C PRO A 164 4.59 -10.85 -19.89
N LEU A 165 4.20 -11.62 -18.88
CA LEU A 165 4.69 -12.96 -18.62
C LEU A 165 3.54 -13.90 -18.25
N ASN A 166 3.57 -15.13 -18.78
CA ASN A 166 2.56 -16.13 -18.46
C ASN A 166 2.78 -16.71 -17.05
N LEU A 167 1.81 -16.51 -16.16
CA LEU A 167 1.82 -17.00 -14.78
C LEU A 167 0.85 -18.18 -14.57
N HIS A 168 0.25 -18.73 -15.64
CA HIS A 168 -0.75 -19.78 -15.55
C HIS A 168 -0.27 -21.04 -14.81
N SER A 169 1.02 -21.37 -14.86
CA SER A 169 1.60 -22.52 -14.15
C SER A 169 1.50 -22.42 -12.62
N LEU A 170 1.22 -21.24 -12.07
CA LEU A 170 0.95 -21.05 -10.64
C LEU A 170 -0.47 -21.48 -10.23
N GLN A 171 -1.34 -21.84 -11.17
CA GLN A 171 -2.72 -22.27 -10.91
C GLN A 171 -2.80 -23.31 -9.77
N GLY A 172 -3.57 -22.99 -8.73
CA GLY A 172 -3.74 -23.87 -7.55
C GLY A 172 -2.53 -23.97 -6.61
N ARG A 173 -1.46 -23.18 -6.83
CA ARG A 173 -0.22 -23.19 -6.03
C ARG A 173 -0.02 -21.91 -5.22
N TYR A 174 -1.12 -21.23 -4.89
CA TYR A 174 -1.12 -20.06 -4.02
C TYR A 174 -2.48 -19.91 -3.33
N LYS A 175 -2.49 -19.23 -2.18
CA LYS A 175 -3.67 -18.73 -1.48
C LYS A 175 -4.09 -17.36 -2.02
N ARG A 176 -3.11 -16.49 -2.25
CA ARG A 176 -3.30 -15.12 -2.77
C ARG A 176 -2.18 -14.80 -3.75
N LEU A 177 -2.55 -14.21 -4.88
CA LEU A 177 -1.62 -13.72 -5.89
C LEU A 177 -1.92 -12.25 -6.16
N VAL A 178 -0.95 -11.38 -5.91
CA VAL A 178 -0.97 -9.96 -6.25
C VAL A 178 0.06 -9.71 -7.33
N VAL A 179 -0.38 -9.24 -8.49
CA VAL A 179 0.50 -8.95 -9.63
C VAL A 179 0.60 -7.45 -9.81
N GLN A 180 1.81 -6.93 -9.92
CA GLN A 180 2.09 -5.50 -10.11
C GLN A 180 2.67 -5.28 -11.51
N ILE A 181 2.09 -4.35 -12.26
CA ILE A 181 2.50 -4.02 -13.63
C ILE A 181 2.72 -2.52 -13.79
N TRP A 182 3.52 -2.14 -14.79
CA TRP A 182 3.82 -0.76 -15.17
C TRP A 182 3.51 -0.57 -16.66
N PRO A 183 2.25 -0.29 -17.04
CA PRO A 183 1.82 -0.30 -18.44
C PRO A 183 2.53 0.71 -19.35
N LEU A 184 3.10 1.76 -18.75
CA LEU A 184 3.81 2.82 -19.48
C LEU A 184 5.29 2.50 -19.72
N ASP A 185 5.82 1.43 -19.13
CA ASP A 185 7.19 1.01 -19.38
C ASP A 185 7.32 0.45 -20.82
N ALA A 186 8.47 0.70 -21.45
CA ALA A 186 8.69 0.39 -22.87
C ALA A 186 8.39 -1.08 -23.24
N THR A 187 8.66 -2.00 -22.32
CA THR A 187 8.41 -3.45 -22.46
C THR A 187 6.92 -3.78 -22.55
N TRP A 188 6.06 -3.09 -21.80
CA TRP A 188 4.61 -3.25 -21.84
C TRP A 188 4.00 -2.58 -23.07
N VAL A 189 4.53 -1.44 -23.49
CA VAL A 189 4.10 -0.72 -24.69
C VAL A 189 4.43 -1.52 -25.97
N ALA A 190 5.58 -2.18 -26.02
CA ALA A 190 6.01 -2.97 -27.18
C ALA A 190 5.06 -4.13 -27.50
N VAL A 191 4.47 -4.75 -26.48
CA VAL A 191 3.53 -5.88 -26.63
C VAL A 191 2.12 -5.41 -26.99
N SER A 192 1.80 -4.15 -26.70
CA SER A 192 0.47 -3.57 -26.95
C SER A 192 0.25 -3.08 -28.39
N LYS A 193 1.30 -3.03 -29.23
CA LYS A 193 1.17 -2.66 -30.64
C LYS A 193 0.79 -3.90 -31.47
N PRO A 194 -0.31 -3.87 -32.24
CA PRO A 194 -0.57 -4.92 -33.22
C PRO A 194 0.57 -4.93 -34.24
N GLN A 195 1.20 -6.10 -34.44
CA GLN A 195 2.14 -6.27 -35.55
C GLN A 195 1.41 -5.94 -36.85
N PRO A 196 1.96 -5.06 -37.72
CA PRO A 196 1.37 -4.85 -39.03
C PRO A 196 1.41 -6.17 -39.79
N CYS A 197 0.24 -6.61 -40.25
CA CYS A 197 0.08 -7.77 -41.11
C CYS A 197 1.03 -7.63 -42.31
N GLN A 198 2.07 -8.45 -42.38
CA GLN A 198 2.77 -8.65 -43.64
C GLN A 198 1.91 -9.59 -44.49
N GLU A 199 1.21 -9.01 -45.46
CA GLU A 199 0.73 -9.76 -46.62
C GLU A 199 1.95 -10.37 -47.32
N GLY A 200 2.05 -11.69 -47.33
CA GLY A 200 3.22 -12.39 -47.85
C GLY A 200 2.99 -13.88 -48.03
N HIS A 201 2.22 -14.21 -49.08
CA HIS A 201 2.16 -15.46 -49.83
C HIS A 201 1.83 -16.79 -49.13
N ASP A 202 0.71 -17.36 -49.60
CA ASP A 202 0.37 -18.78 -49.64
C ASP A 202 1.60 -19.69 -49.85
N THR A 203 1.89 -20.53 -48.87
CA THR A 203 2.21 -21.94 -49.11
C THR A 203 1.67 -22.78 -47.96
N GLY A 204 0.80 -23.73 -48.30
CA GLY A 204 0.15 -24.61 -47.35
C GLY A 204 1.16 -25.40 -46.51
N VAL A 205 1.20 -25.13 -45.22
CA VAL A 205 1.85 -25.98 -44.23
C VAL A 205 0.90 -26.12 -43.05
N LYS A 206 0.69 -27.39 -42.69
CA LYS A 206 -0.17 -27.89 -41.62
C LYS A 206 -0.12 -26.99 -40.39
N THR A 207 -1.29 -26.67 -39.87
CA THR A 207 -1.53 -26.00 -38.59
C THR A 207 -0.76 -26.71 -37.48
N ASN A 208 0.44 -26.22 -37.18
CA ASN A 208 1.15 -26.51 -35.95
C ASN A 208 0.47 -25.72 -34.82
N GLU A 209 -0.38 -26.39 -34.05
CA GLU A 209 -0.99 -25.93 -32.79
C GLU A 209 0.05 -25.69 -31.66
N ALA A 210 1.18 -25.04 -31.95
CA ALA A 210 2.32 -24.96 -31.02
C ALA A 210 2.76 -23.52 -30.65
N VAL A 211 1.95 -22.48 -30.91
CA VAL A 211 2.32 -21.07 -30.55
C VAL A 211 1.24 -20.36 -29.71
N SER A 212 0.25 -21.06 -29.14
CA SER A 212 -0.73 -20.46 -28.21
C SER A 212 -0.29 -20.46 -26.74
N GLY A 213 0.97 -20.12 -26.47
CA GLY A 213 1.47 -19.86 -25.12
C GLY A 213 1.04 -18.49 -24.60
N GLY A 214 -0.26 -18.18 -24.62
CA GLY A 214 -0.76 -16.83 -24.33
C GLY A 214 -0.33 -16.32 -22.95
N VAL A 215 0.13 -15.08 -22.88
CA VAL A 215 0.39 -14.35 -21.64
C VAL A 215 -0.92 -14.26 -20.86
N ASN A 216 -1.01 -14.95 -19.72
CA ASN A 216 -2.23 -14.94 -18.90
C ASN A 216 -1.88 -15.15 -17.43
N LEU A 217 -2.68 -14.53 -16.56
CA LEU A 217 -2.73 -14.89 -15.15
C LEU A 217 -3.50 -16.20 -14.93
N PRO A 218 -3.22 -16.92 -13.82
CA PRO A 218 -4.03 -18.05 -13.39
C PRO A 218 -5.48 -17.62 -13.10
N ALA A 219 -6.42 -18.55 -13.30
CA ALA A 219 -7.85 -18.27 -13.17
C ALA A 219 -8.37 -18.48 -11.75
N LEU A 220 -7.76 -19.39 -10.97
CA LEU A 220 -8.14 -19.65 -9.58
C LEU A 220 -6.92 -19.99 -8.69
N PRO A 221 -6.88 -19.50 -7.44
CA PRO A 221 -7.70 -18.42 -6.88
C PRO A 221 -7.64 -17.12 -7.70
N LEU A 222 -8.68 -16.27 -7.65
CA LEU A 222 -8.71 -15.04 -8.44
C LEU A 222 -7.52 -14.13 -8.05
N PRO A 223 -6.74 -13.60 -9.02
CA PRO A 223 -5.60 -12.75 -8.72
C PRO A 223 -6.01 -11.29 -8.52
N ASP A 224 -5.29 -10.60 -7.64
CA ASP A 224 -5.30 -9.14 -7.53
C ASP A 224 -4.36 -8.55 -8.60
N LEU A 225 -4.80 -7.50 -9.29
CA LEU A 225 -3.96 -6.75 -10.23
C LEU A 225 -3.77 -5.32 -9.73
N MET A 226 -2.50 -4.92 -9.57
CA MET A 226 -2.08 -3.56 -9.24
C MET A 226 -1.40 -2.92 -10.45
N VAL A 227 -1.96 -1.80 -10.91
CA VAL A 227 -1.45 -1.03 -12.04
C VAL A 227 -0.75 0.21 -11.52
N ARG A 228 0.58 0.26 -11.68
CA ARG A 228 1.40 1.38 -11.22
C ARG A 228 1.70 2.37 -12.33
N GLY A 229 1.90 3.63 -11.93
CA GLY A 229 2.33 4.69 -12.84
C GLY A 229 1.22 5.20 -13.76
N ALA A 230 -0.05 5.11 -13.36
CA ALA A 230 -1.16 5.68 -14.12
C ALA A 230 -1.06 7.22 -14.14
N LYS A 231 -0.85 7.79 -15.33
CA LYS A 231 -0.67 9.23 -15.60
C LYS A 231 -1.77 9.73 -16.56
N PRO A 232 -2.05 11.04 -16.60
CA PRO A 232 -2.95 11.58 -17.60
C PRO A 232 -2.57 11.16 -19.04
N GLY A 233 -3.56 10.79 -19.83
CA GLY A 233 -3.46 10.26 -21.20
C GLY A 233 -3.17 8.77 -21.32
N SER A 234 -3.16 8.00 -20.22
CA SER A 234 -2.71 6.59 -20.24
C SER A 234 -3.80 5.52 -20.29
N CYS A 235 -5.09 5.88 -20.41
CA CYS A 235 -6.21 4.95 -20.35
C CYS A 235 -6.09 3.76 -21.31
N GLU A 236 -5.78 4.01 -22.57
CA GLU A 236 -5.67 2.95 -23.59
C GLU A 236 -4.51 1.98 -23.29
N ALA A 237 -3.35 2.52 -22.87
CA ALA A 237 -2.19 1.71 -22.51
C ALA A 237 -2.49 0.83 -21.28
N ILE A 238 -3.16 1.38 -20.28
CA ILE A 238 -3.59 0.65 -19.08
C ILE A 238 -4.58 -0.47 -19.46
N ALA A 239 -5.63 -0.14 -20.23
CA ALA A 239 -6.62 -1.11 -20.66
C ALA A 239 -5.99 -2.25 -21.48
N SER A 240 -5.12 -1.91 -22.43
CA SER A 240 -4.41 -2.89 -23.26
C SER A 240 -3.51 -3.81 -22.42
N ALA A 241 -2.78 -3.26 -21.46
CA ALA A 241 -1.93 -4.05 -20.56
C ALA A 241 -2.77 -5.00 -19.68
N ILE A 242 -3.87 -4.51 -19.08
CA ILE A 242 -4.80 -5.34 -18.31
C ILE A 242 -5.38 -6.45 -19.18
N ARG A 243 -5.85 -6.13 -20.39
CA ARG A 243 -6.38 -7.11 -21.35
C ARG A 243 -5.34 -8.15 -21.75
N THR A 244 -4.09 -7.75 -21.89
CA THR A 244 -3.00 -8.66 -22.28
C THR A 244 -2.69 -9.67 -21.19
N ILE A 245 -2.71 -9.26 -19.92
CA ILE A 245 -2.30 -10.13 -18.80
C ILE A 245 -3.48 -10.85 -18.13
N ALA A 246 -4.71 -10.34 -18.28
CA ALA A 246 -5.89 -10.85 -17.58
C ALA A 246 -6.03 -12.39 -17.68
N PRO A 247 -6.59 -13.05 -16.64
CA PRO A 247 -6.92 -14.46 -16.75
C PRO A 247 -7.83 -14.74 -17.94
N ARG A 248 -7.82 -15.97 -18.46
CA ARG A 248 -8.72 -16.39 -19.56
C ARG A 248 -10.21 -16.17 -19.24
N THR A 249 -10.58 -16.24 -17.96
CA THR A 249 -11.95 -15.96 -17.46
C THR A 249 -12.29 -14.47 -17.48
N ARG A 250 -11.30 -13.60 -17.74
CA ARG A 250 -11.36 -12.15 -17.63
C ARG A 250 -11.76 -11.67 -16.23
N ARG A 251 -11.61 -12.51 -15.20
CA ARG A 251 -12.05 -12.22 -13.84
C ARG A 251 -10.85 -12.06 -12.92
N LEU A 252 -10.76 -10.90 -12.29
CA LEU A 252 -9.80 -10.55 -11.24
C LEU A 252 -10.51 -10.53 -9.89
N ASP A 253 -9.78 -10.67 -8.79
CA ASP A 253 -10.35 -10.43 -7.47
C ASP A 253 -10.49 -8.92 -7.25
N GLN A 254 -9.36 -8.22 -7.29
CA GLN A 254 -9.25 -6.78 -7.16
C GLN A 254 -8.51 -6.17 -8.36
N LEU A 255 -8.92 -4.97 -8.76
CA LEU A 255 -8.20 -4.12 -9.72
C LEU A 255 -7.90 -2.77 -9.07
N LEU A 256 -6.61 -2.48 -8.88
CA LEU A 256 -6.13 -1.39 -8.04
C LEU A 256 -5.12 -0.53 -8.80
N LEU A 257 -5.27 0.80 -8.73
CA LEU A 257 -4.37 1.79 -9.31
C LEU A 257 -3.76 2.62 -8.16
N PRO A 258 -2.67 2.16 -7.53
CA PRO A 258 -1.97 2.93 -6.50
C PRO A 258 -1.32 4.20 -7.06
N ARG A 259 -1.48 5.34 -6.35
CA ARG A 259 -0.98 6.67 -6.74
C ARG A 259 -1.44 7.07 -8.15
N CYS A 260 -2.72 6.84 -8.43
CA CYS A 260 -3.34 7.16 -9.72
C CYS A 260 -3.43 8.67 -9.92
N GLN A 261 -3.01 9.15 -11.09
CA GLN A 261 -3.11 10.56 -11.50
C GLN A 261 -4.16 10.79 -12.60
N LEU A 262 -4.91 9.74 -12.98
CA LEU A 262 -6.03 9.89 -13.90
C LEU A 262 -7.13 10.72 -13.24
N ASP A 263 -7.73 11.62 -14.01
CA ASP A 263 -8.93 12.34 -13.59
C ASP A 263 -10.18 11.44 -13.64
N GLU A 264 -11.34 11.97 -13.26
CA GLU A 264 -12.59 11.20 -13.22
C GLU A 264 -13.06 10.77 -14.61
N ASP A 265 -12.91 11.61 -15.62
CA ASP A 265 -13.38 11.32 -16.98
C ASP A 265 -12.52 10.23 -17.62
N GLU A 266 -11.21 10.29 -17.39
CA GLU A 266 -10.26 9.26 -17.76
C GLU A 266 -10.54 7.93 -17.04
N LEU A 267 -10.81 7.98 -15.73
CA LEU A 267 -11.16 6.77 -14.96
C LEU A 267 -12.47 6.16 -15.44
N ARG A 268 -13.47 6.98 -15.78
CA ARG A 268 -14.74 6.54 -16.38
C ARG A 268 -14.47 5.89 -17.72
N GLN A 269 -13.73 6.53 -18.61
CA GLN A 269 -13.36 6.00 -19.93
C GLN A 269 -12.63 4.65 -19.82
N LEU A 270 -11.64 4.55 -18.93
CA LEU A 270 -10.91 3.32 -18.67
C LEU A 270 -11.87 2.20 -18.23
N LEU A 271 -12.79 2.53 -17.33
CA LEU A 271 -13.76 1.58 -16.80
C LEU A 271 -14.77 1.11 -17.88
N VAL A 272 -15.19 1.98 -18.80
CA VAL A 272 -15.97 1.59 -20.00
C VAL A 272 -15.18 0.62 -20.87
N GLN A 273 -13.92 0.95 -21.16
CA GLN A 273 -13.08 0.15 -22.03
C GLN A 273 -12.84 -1.25 -21.44
N LEU A 274 -12.53 -1.32 -20.14
CA LEU A 274 -12.36 -2.60 -19.44
C LEU A 274 -13.63 -3.43 -19.42
N GLN A 275 -14.80 -2.79 -19.26
CA GLN A 275 -16.08 -3.47 -19.33
C GLN A 275 -16.36 -4.00 -20.75
N GLY A 276 -16.08 -3.21 -21.78
CA GLY A 276 -16.17 -3.62 -23.20
C GLY A 276 -15.22 -4.78 -23.55
N ASP A 277 -14.03 -4.80 -22.97
CA ASP A 277 -13.07 -5.90 -23.06
C ASP A 277 -13.49 -7.15 -22.23
N GLY A 278 -14.62 -7.08 -21.52
CA GLY A 278 -15.18 -8.18 -20.73
C GLY A 278 -14.45 -8.45 -19.40
N ILE A 279 -13.58 -7.53 -18.95
CA ILE A 279 -12.88 -7.61 -17.67
C ILE A 279 -13.88 -7.45 -16.51
N ARG A 280 -13.70 -8.23 -15.45
CA ARG A 280 -14.60 -8.25 -14.29
C ARG A 280 -13.80 -8.35 -13.00
N SER A 281 -14.23 -7.65 -11.95
CA SER A 281 -13.74 -7.86 -10.59
C SER A 281 -14.63 -8.86 -9.83
N ALA A 282 -14.18 -9.35 -8.67
CA ALA A 282 -14.97 -10.29 -7.86
C ALA A 282 -16.08 -9.60 -7.05
N ASP A 283 -16.01 -8.28 -6.89
CA ASP A 283 -16.97 -7.51 -6.11
C ASP A 283 -18.41 -7.67 -6.64
N VAL A 284 -19.35 -7.76 -5.69
CA VAL A 284 -20.78 -7.78 -5.97
C VAL A 284 -21.26 -6.34 -6.05
N GLY A 285 -21.96 -5.97 -7.13
CA GLY A 285 -22.54 -4.63 -7.26
C GLY A 285 -22.60 -4.14 -8.69
N ARG A 286 -22.52 -2.82 -8.84
CA ARG A 286 -22.43 -2.11 -10.13
C ARG A 286 -20.99 -1.76 -10.46
N THR A 287 -20.75 -1.49 -11.73
CA THR A 287 -19.47 -0.99 -12.23
C THR A 287 -19.24 0.43 -11.69
N ARG A 288 -18.13 0.67 -10.98
CA ARG A 288 -17.86 1.95 -10.30
C ARG A 288 -16.38 2.14 -9.95
N ILE A 289 -16.03 3.34 -9.53
CA ILE A 289 -14.71 3.72 -9.04
C ILE A 289 -14.84 4.01 -7.54
N THR A 290 -13.91 3.50 -6.72
CA THR A 290 -13.79 3.90 -5.32
C THR A 290 -12.39 4.46 -5.10
N LYS A 291 -12.30 5.69 -4.59
CA LYS A 291 -11.05 6.36 -4.27
C LYS A 291 -10.71 6.17 -2.80
N HIS A 292 -9.52 5.65 -2.53
CA HIS A 292 -8.96 5.49 -1.20
C HIS A 292 -7.82 6.49 -0.99
N THR A 293 -7.48 6.67 0.27
CA THR A 293 -6.41 7.54 0.76
C THR A 293 -5.05 7.17 0.17
N GLY A 294 -4.18 8.17 -0.02
CA GLY A 294 -2.85 7.97 -0.60
C GLY A 294 -2.86 7.75 -2.12
N GLY A 295 -3.95 8.17 -2.79
CA GLY A 295 -4.11 8.09 -4.24
C GLY A 295 -4.37 6.69 -4.77
N LEU A 296 -4.83 5.75 -3.93
CA LEU A 296 -5.20 4.40 -4.37
C LEU A 296 -6.61 4.42 -4.94
N VAL A 297 -6.74 4.10 -6.22
CA VAL A 297 -8.06 3.97 -6.87
C VAL A 297 -8.39 2.49 -7.05
N LYS A 298 -9.59 2.07 -6.66
CA LYS A 298 -10.11 0.73 -6.89
C LYS A 298 -11.16 0.77 -8.00
N LEU A 299 -10.99 -0.08 -9.00
CA LEU A 299 -11.94 -0.23 -10.11
C LEU A 299 -12.81 -1.46 -9.87
N HIS A 300 -14.11 -1.23 -9.79
CA HIS A 300 -15.11 -2.29 -9.72
C HIS A 300 -15.71 -2.47 -11.11
N VAL A 301 -15.50 -3.62 -11.74
CA VAL A 301 -16.01 -3.88 -13.10
C VAL A 301 -16.96 -5.06 -13.08
N THR A 302 -18.22 -4.82 -13.44
CA THR A 302 -19.30 -5.81 -13.31
C THR A 302 -19.95 -6.10 -14.66
N LYS A 303 -20.75 -7.17 -14.72
CA LYS A 303 -21.40 -7.62 -15.97
C LYS A 303 -22.59 -6.74 -16.38
N VAL A 304 -23.11 -5.91 -15.47
CA VAL A 304 -24.22 -5.01 -15.77
C VAL A 304 -23.68 -3.85 -16.59
N LEU A 305 -24.03 -3.80 -17.87
CA LEU A 305 -23.80 -2.66 -18.75
C LEU A 305 -24.59 -1.48 -18.20
N THR A 306 -24.00 -0.72 -17.28
CA THR A 306 -24.42 0.66 -17.04
C THR A 306 -23.80 1.46 -18.17
N ASP A 307 -24.63 1.96 -19.09
CA ASP A 307 -24.20 2.92 -20.08
C ASP A 307 -23.70 4.18 -19.34
N PRO A 308 -22.38 4.44 -19.34
CA PRO A 308 -21.81 5.57 -18.62
C PRO A 308 -22.19 6.90 -19.30
N GLU A 309 -22.50 6.89 -20.60
CA GLU A 309 -23.12 8.04 -21.25
C GLU A 309 -24.56 8.24 -20.76
N ALA A 310 -25.29 7.17 -20.48
CA ALA A 310 -26.62 7.28 -19.89
C ALA A 310 -26.57 7.88 -18.47
N ALA A 311 -25.60 7.49 -17.65
CA ALA A 311 -25.38 8.10 -16.33
C ALA A 311 -25.07 9.60 -16.46
N ALA A 312 -24.07 9.96 -17.27
CA ALA A 312 -23.68 11.35 -17.50
C ALA A 312 -24.85 12.17 -18.07
N LYS A 313 -25.57 11.65 -19.07
CA LYS A 313 -26.74 12.28 -19.68
C LYS A 313 -27.89 12.45 -18.69
N ALA A 314 -28.17 11.43 -17.88
CA ALA A 314 -29.19 11.50 -16.84
C ALA A 314 -28.84 12.55 -15.79
N VAL A 315 -27.57 12.60 -15.36
CA VAL A 315 -27.08 13.63 -14.44
C VAL A 315 -27.22 15.02 -15.05
N SER A 316 -26.78 15.23 -16.31
CA SER A 316 -26.96 16.51 -17.01
C SER A 316 -28.42 16.91 -17.14
N GLN A 317 -29.30 15.98 -17.51
CA GLN A 317 -30.73 16.22 -17.62
C GLN A 317 -31.35 16.60 -16.27
N VAL A 318 -30.97 15.89 -15.20
CA VAL A 318 -31.43 16.19 -13.83
C VAL A 318 -30.90 17.55 -13.38
N LEU A 319 -29.64 17.89 -13.66
CA LEU A 319 -29.07 19.19 -13.33
C LEU A 319 -29.80 20.33 -14.06
N GLU A 320 -30.03 20.21 -15.37
CA GLU A 320 -30.80 21.19 -16.16
C GLU A 320 -32.22 21.35 -15.61
N GLN A 321 -32.89 20.22 -15.33
CA GLN A 321 -34.23 20.22 -14.76
C GLN A 321 -34.24 20.94 -13.41
N LEU A 322 -33.32 20.62 -12.51
CA LEU A 322 -33.20 21.24 -11.20
C LEU A 322 -32.81 22.72 -11.27
N GLN A 323 -32.08 23.17 -12.28
CA GLN A 323 -31.75 24.59 -12.45
C GLN A 323 -32.95 25.41 -12.94
N SER A 324 -33.83 24.80 -13.74
CA SER A 324 -35.00 25.46 -14.33
C SER A 324 -36.26 25.51 -13.46
N SER A 325 -36.32 24.70 -12.40
CA SER A 325 -37.53 24.48 -11.60
C SER A 325 -37.63 25.42 -10.38
N ASP A 326 -38.83 25.87 -9.99
CA ASP A 326 -39.01 26.60 -8.72
C ASP A 326 -39.00 25.64 -7.51
N ALA A 327 -38.72 26.16 -6.31
CA ALA A 327 -38.64 25.35 -5.07
C ALA A 327 -39.94 24.59 -4.75
N GLY A 328 -41.09 25.10 -5.18
CA GLY A 328 -42.39 24.45 -4.99
C GLY A 328 -42.58 23.17 -5.83
N ASP A 329 -41.83 23.02 -6.92
CA ASP A 329 -41.99 21.92 -7.87
C ASP A 329 -41.08 20.71 -7.57
N PHE A 330 -40.06 20.89 -6.71
CA PHE A 330 -39.09 19.83 -6.39
C PHE A 330 -39.75 18.60 -5.76
N GLU A 331 -40.70 18.82 -4.85
CA GLU A 331 -41.42 17.74 -4.15
C GLU A 331 -42.17 16.82 -5.12
N ALA A 332 -42.79 17.39 -6.16
CA ALA A 332 -43.49 16.61 -7.19
C ALA A 332 -42.52 15.87 -8.11
N GLN A 333 -41.34 16.44 -8.37
CA GLN A 333 -40.34 15.88 -9.27
C GLN A 333 -39.42 14.84 -8.61
N TRP A 334 -39.31 14.85 -7.28
CA TRP A 334 -38.36 14.03 -6.53
C TRP A 334 -38.40 12.53 -6.84
N PRO A 335 -39.58 11.86 -6.91
CA PRO A 335 -39.63 10.45 -7.28
C PRO A 335 -39.07 10.18 -8.69
N GLY A 336 -39.34 11.09 -9.63
CA GLY A 336 -38.85 11.01 -11.01
C GLY A 336 -37.33 11.15 -11.08
N ILE A 337 -36.77 12.14 -10.38
CA ILE A 337 -35.32 12.34 -10.28
C ILE A 337 -34.64 11.11 -9.67
N GLN A 338 -35.22 10.54 -8.60
CA GLN A 338 -34.72 9.33 -7.98
C GLN A 338 -34.68 8.14 -8.93
N GLN A 339 -35.74 7.96 -9.70
CA GLN A 339 -35.86 6.85 -10.64
C GLN A 339 -34.85 6.99 -11.78
N VAL A 340 -34.78 8.17 -12.41
CA VAL A 340 -33.87 8.47 -13.53
C VAL A 340 -32.41 8.23 -13.11
N MET A 341 -31.99 8.79 -11.97
CA MET A 341 -30.63 8.60 -11.46
C MET A 341 -30.33 7.12 -11.13
N GLN A 342 -31.29 6.40 -10.55
CA GLN A 342 -31.11 4.99 -10.18
C GLN A 342 -31.02 4.05 -11.38
N ASP A 343 -31.85 4.29 -12.39
CA ASP A 343 -31.91 3.53 -13.65
C ASP A 343 -30.67 3.78 -14.50
N ALA A 344 -30.20 5.03 -14.54
CA ALA A 344 -28.98 5.40 -15.23
C ALA A 344 -27.71 4.91 -14.52
N GLY A 345 -27.81 4.44 -13.28
CA GLY A 345 -26.66 3.90 -12.55
C GLY A 345 -25.79 4.96 -11.88
N ALA A 346 -26.35 6.12 -11.53
CA ALA A 346 -25.62 7.22 -10.91
C ALA A 346 -24.86 6.79 -9.63
N SER A 347 -23.58 7.16 -9.59
CA SER A 347 -22.66 6.91 -8.47
C SER A 347 -22.91 7.86 -7.30
N ALA A 348 -22.37 7.55 -6.13
CA ALA A 348 -22.34 8.46 -4.98
C ALA A 348 -21.90 9.87 -5.37
N ARG A 349 -20.89 9.98 -6.24
CA ARG A 349 -20.38 11.28 -6.69
C ARG A 349 -21.37 12.05 -7.54
N ASP A 350 -22.09 11.38 -8.43
CA ASP A 350 -23.13 12.00 -9.25
C ASP A 350 -24.24 12.58 -8.35
N TRP A 351 -24.57 11.91 -7.24
CA TRP A 351 -25.49 12.44 -6.23
C TRP A 351 -24.95 13.67 -5.50
N TRP A 352 -23.64 13.80 -5.30
CA TRP A 352 -23.04 15.00 -4.72
C TRP A 352 -23.18 16.19 -5.69
N GLU A 353 -22.95 15.96 -6.98
CA GLU A 353 -23.10 16.99 -8.01
C GLU A 353 -24.55 17.51 -8.08
N VAL A 354 -25.53 16.61 -8.03
CA VAL A 354 -26.95 16.97 -8.00
C VAL A 354 -27.33 17.70 -6.71
N LEU A 355 -26.81 17.27 -5.55
CA LEU A 355 -26.99 17.95 -4.27
C LEU A 355 -26.45 19.39 -4.31
N LEU A 356 -25.25 19.59 -4.84
CA LEU A 356 -24.62 20.91 -4.93
C LEU A 356 -25.38 21.87 -5.85
N CYS A 357 -26.18 21.35 -6.78
CA CYS A 357 -27.08 22.18 -7.60
C CYS A 357 -28.27 22.74 -6.80
N ARG A 358 -28.71 22.03 -5.76
CA ARG A 358 -29.87 22.37 -4.91
C ARG A 358 -29.53 22.12 -3.43
N PRO A 359 -28.64 22.94 -2.84
CA PRO A 359 -28.10 22.67 -1.50
C PRO A 359 -29.12 22.82 -0.37
N SER A 360 -30.25 23.48 -0.62
CA SER A 360 -31.34 23.64 0.37
C SER A 360 -32.25 22.41 0.50
N GLU A 361 -32.16 21.44 -0.40
CA GLU A 361 -33.10 20.31 -0.44
C GLU A 361 -32.62 19.13 0.43
N GLU A 362 -33.19 19.01 1.63
CA GLU A 362 -32.81 17.97 2.60
C GLU A 362 -32.94 16.54 2.06
N LYS A 363 -33.93 16.27 1.19
CA LYS A 363 -34.13 14.94 0.58
C LYS A 363 -32.97 14.53 -0.33
N LEU A 364 -32.36 15.49 -1.02
CA LEU A 364 -31.16 15.25 -1.83
C LEU A 364 -29.98 14.90 -0.94
N ALA A 365 -29.80 15.65 0.16
CA ALA A 365 -28.73 15.40 1.10
C ALA A 365 -28.83 14.03 1.77
N ASP A 366 -30.03 13.63 2.23
CA ASP A 366 -30.28 12.30 2.80
C ASP A 366 -29.98 11.18 1.78
N LYS A 367 -30.47 11.34 0.54
CA LYS A 367 -30.22 10.35 -0.51
C LYS A 367 -28.74 10.23 -0.87
N ALA A 368 -28.04 11.36 -1.04
CA ALA A 368 -26.61 11.39 -1.33
C ALA A 368 -25.82 10.74 -0.19
N ALA A 369 -26.16 11.03 1.07
CA ALA A 369 -25.55 10.42 2.25
C ALA A 369 -25.78 8.89 2.27
N LEU A 370 -27.01 8.44 1.99
CA LEU A 370 -27.36 7.01 1.95
C LEU A 370 -26.58 6.26 0.86
N VAL A 371 -26.51 6.83 -0.35
CA VAL A 371 -25.77 6.22 -1.46
C VAL A 371 -24.28 6.19 -1.13
N THR A 372 -23.69 7.28 -0.65
CA THR A 372 -22.28 7.33 -0.24
C THR A 372 -21.97 6.29 0.84
N ARG A 373 -22.84 6.13 1.84
CA ARG A 373 -22.68 5.10 2.89
C ARG A 373 -22.65 3.69 2.31
N ARG A 374 -23.51 3.42 1.33
CA ARG A 374 -23.60 2.10 0.67
C ARG A 374 -22.39 1.84 -0.24
N GLU A 375 -21.91 2.86 -0.92
CA GLU A 375 -20.87 2.73 -1.94
C GLU A 375 -19.46 2.85 -1.38
N ASP A 376 -19.17 3.97 -0.72
CA ASP A 376 -17.82 4.38 -0.32
C ASP A 376 -17.55 4.14 1.17
N ARG A 377 -18.60 4.08 2.00
CA ARG A 377 -18.56 3.86 3.46
C ARG A 377 -17.85 4.95 4.28
N GLN A 378 -17.24 5.93 3.62
CA GLN A 378 -16.64 7.11 4.20
C GLN A 378 -16.86 8.32 3.27
N PHE A 379 -16.76 9.52 3.82
CA PHE A 379 -16.69 10.76 3.05
C PHE A 379 -15.22 11.09 2.76
N LEU A 380 -14.90 11.46 1.52
CA LEU A 380 -13.55 11.88 1.13
C LEU A 380 -13.58 13.35 0.70
N ILE A 381 -12.76 14.19 1.34
CA ILE A 381 -12.62 15.62 1.08
C ILE A 381 -11.25 15.89 0.48
N THR A 382 -11.21 16.26 -0.80
CA THR A 382 -10.00 16.63 -1.53
C THR A 382 -10.05 18.04 -2.11
N SER A 383 -11.23 18.65 -2.15
CA SER A 383 -11.48 19.98 -2.72
C SER A 383 -12.55 20.73 -1.91
N GLY A 384 -12.66 22.05 -2.12
CA GLY A 384 -13.69 22.85 -1.46
C GLY A 384 -15.11 22.43 -1.85
N ARG A 385 -15.26 21.92 -3.07
CA ARG A 385 -16.52 21.37 -3.55
C ARG A 385 -16.93 20.10 -2.80
N ASP A 386 -15.96 19.27 -2.43
CA ASP A 386 -16.20 18.10 -1.58
C ASP A 386 -16.62 18.53 -0.18
N LEU A 387 -15.93 19.54 0.36
CA LEU A 387 -16.19 20.09 1.67
C LEU A 387 -17.65 20.55 1.81
N ASP A 388 -18.14 21.31 0.83
CA ASP A 388 -19.52 21.80 0.78
C ASP A 388 -20.54 20.64 0.71
N ALA A 389 -20.29 19.64 -0.14
CA ALA A 389 -21.17 18.48 -0.25
C ALA A 389 -21.22 17.67 1.06
N VAL A 390 -20.07 17.44 1.70
CA VAL A 390 -20.01 16.71 2.98
C VAL A 390 -20.75 17.45 4.08
N ALA A 391 -20.59 18.78 4.18
CA ALA A 391 -21.31 19.58 5.18
C ALA A 391 -22.83 19.42 5.08
N LEU A 392 -23.37 19.40 3.87
CA LEU A 392 -24.81 19.19 3.62
C LEU A 392 -25.29 17.78 3.98
N MET A 393 -24.45 16.75 3.77
CA MET A 393 -24.81 15.35 4.03
C MET A 393 -24.65 14.91 5.50
N LEU A 394 -23.80 15.60 6.26
CA LEU A 394 -23.48 15.21 7.65
C LEU A 394 -24.67 15.09 8.59
N PRO A 395 -25.72 15.92 8.54
CA PRO A 395 -26.91 15.75 9.37
C PRO A 395 -27.53 14.34 9.25
N PHE A 396 -27.43 13.71 8.08
CA PHE A 396 -28.00 12.38 7.79
C PHE A 396 -26.98 11.23 8.00
N ALA A 397 -25.70 11.56 8.16
CA ALA A 397 -24.61 10.59 8.28
C ALA A 397 -23.51 11.03 9.26
N ASN A 398 -23.89 11.61 10.40
CA ASN A 398 -22.96 12.24 11.35
C ASN A 398 -21.91 11.31 11.98
N LYS A 399 -22.10 9.99 11.95
CA LYS A 399 -21.14 8.99 12.45
C LYS A 399 -20.25 8.38 11.36
N MET A 400 -20.50 8.72 10.10
CA MET A 400 -19.72 8.20 8.98
C MET A 400 -18.31 8.76 9.02
N THR A 401 -17.31 7.95 8.70
CA THR A 401 -15.91 8.40 8.72
C THR A 401 -15.71 9.53 7.71
N VAL A 402 -15.08 10.62 8.15
CA VAL A 402 -14.69 11.74 7.29
C VAL A 402 -13.18 11.68 7.08
N ASP A 403 -12.78 11.55 5.83
CA ASP A 403 -11.40 11.50 5.41
C ASP A 403 -11.04 12.78 4.66
N VAL A 404 -10.08 13.51 5.21
CA VAL A 404 -9.63 14.80 4.70
C VAL A 404 -8.23 14.62 4.12
N ASN A 405 -8.11 14.85 2.82
CA ASN A 405 -6.86 14.83 2.07
C ASN A 405 -6.84 16.03 1.12
N ALA A 406 -6.80 17.23 1.71
CA ALA A 406 -6.85 18.50 1.02
C ALA A 406 -5.79 19.44 1.60
N LEU A 407 -5.47 20.49 0.85
CA LEU A 407 -4.60 21.56 1.34
C LEU A 407 -5.32 22.35 2.46
N PRO A 408 -4.61 22.86 3.48
CA PRO A 408 -5.22 23.65 4.56
C PRO A 408 -6.11 24.79 4.07
N GLU A 409 -5.71 25.48 3.00
CA GLU A 409 -6.41 26.62 2.41
C GLU A 409 -7.81 26.25 1.89
N VAL A 410 -8.03 24.97 1.56
CA VAL A 410 -9.36 24.46 1.16
C VAL A 410 -10.33 24.43 2.34
N LEU A 411 -9.82 24.24 3.55
CA LEU A 411 -10.61 24.10 4.77
C LEU A 411 -10.76 25.40 5.56
N GLU A 412 -10.08 26.47 5.15
CA GLU A 412 -10.21 27.83 5.72
C GLU A 412 -11.54 28.49 5.31
N THR A 413 -12.64 27.77 5.49
CA THR A 413 -13.99 28.22 5.18
C THR A 413 -14.92 27.98 6.38
N PRO A 414 -16.01 28.75 6.51
CA PRO A 414 -17.03 28.49 7.53
C PRO A 414 -17.62 27.08 7.45
N THR A 415 -17.59 26.46 6.26
CA THR A 415 -18.05 25.09 6.02
C THR A 415 -17.31 24.07 6.89
N TRP A 416 -16.00 24.23 7.08
CA TRP A 416 -15.22 23.33 7.95
C TRP A 416 -15.69 23.37 9.41
N GLN A 417 -16.04 24.56 9.91
CA GLN A 417 -16.57 24.73 11.25
C GLN A 417 -17.93 24.02 11.41
N GLN A 418 -18.77 24.02 10.37
CA GLN A 418 -20.03 23.27 10.38
C GLN A 418 -19.78 21.76 10.43
N ILE A 419 -18.83 21.25 9.65
CA ILE A 419 -18.44 19.83 9.70
C ILE A 419 -18.00 19.45 11.11
N ALA A 420 -17.09 20.23 11.69
CA ALA A 420 -16.60 20.02 13.05
C ALA A 420 -17.73 20.02 14.09
N LEU A 421 -18.70 20.94 13.96
CA LEU A 421 -19.83 21.05 14.87
C LEU A 421 -20.77 19.84 14.81
N HIS A 422 -21.10 19.37 13.60
CA HIS A 422 -22.14 18.36 13.37
C HIS A 422 -21.63 16.92 13.38
N HIS A 423 -20.36 16.71 13.06
CA HIS A 423 -19.78 15.38 13.01
C HIS A 423 -19.60 14.77 14.43
N ARG A 424 -19.81 13.45 14.50
CA ARG A 424 -19.81 12.62 15.71
C ARG A 424 -19.10 11.27 15.49
N GLY A 425 -18.42 11.11 14.36
CA GLY A 425 -17.77 9.88 13.93
C GLY A 425 -16.24 9.95 14.01
N CYS A 426 -15.59 9.11 13.21
CA CYS A 426 -14.13 9.06 13.10
C CYS A 426 -13.64 10.03 12.00
N MET A 427 -12.51 10.70 12.25
CA MET A 427 -11.85 11.56 11.28
C MET A 427 -10.44 11.08 10.98
N TYR A 428 -10.08 11.13 9.69
CA TYR A 428 -8.71 11.03 9.21
C TYR A 428 -8.30 12.37 8.63
N LEU A 429 -7.37 13.06 9.26
CA LEU A 429 -6.88 14.37 8.84
C LEU A 429 -5.49 14.19 8.21
N ARG A 430 -5.37 14.40 6.91
CA ARG A 430 -4.11 14.30 6.17
C ARG A 430 -3.84 15.58 5.41
N PHE A 431 -2.93 16.37 5.95
CA PHE A 431 -2.40 17.57 5.34
C PHE A 431 -1.04 17.27 4.71
N PRO A 432 -0.58 18.08 3.75
CA PRO A 432 0.81 17.99 3.29
C PRO A 432 1.77 18.13 4.49
N PHE A 433 2.56 17.07 4.77
CA PHE A 433 3.34 16.97 6.01
C PHE A 433 4.85 16.73 5.80
N MET A 434 5.32 16.82 4.56
CA MET A 434 6.74 16.65 4.17
C MET A 434 7.23 17.78 3.25
N CYS A 435 6.60 18.95 3.34
CA CYS A 435 7.01 20.14 2.62
C CYS A 435 8.22 20.80 3.31
N ARG A 436 9.06 21.49 2.52
CA ARG A 436 10.21 22.25 3.05
C ARG A 436 9.80 23.38 3.99
N GLU A 437 8.63 23.96 3.74
CA GLU A 437 8.02 24.98 4.59
C GLU A 437 6.86 24.34 5.36
N LEU A 438 6.81 24.57 6.67
CA LEU A 438 5.72 24.10 7.52
C LEU A 438 4.44 24.84 7.13
N GLN A 439 3.40 24.09 6.75
CA GLN A 439 2.04 24.60 6.67
C GLN A 439 1.31 24.23 7.97
N PRO A 440 1.24 25.15 8.96
CA PRO A 440 0.57 24.87 10.23
C PRO A 440 -0.93 24.69 10.01
N CYS A 441 -1.53 23.72 10.70
CA CYS A 441 -2.97 23.45 10.64
C CYS A 441 -3.66 23.67 11.99
N ASP A 442 -3.03 24.43 12.89
CA ASP A 442 -3.52 24.76 14.23
C ASP A 442 -4.96 25.31 14.22
N ASP A 443 -5.24 26.25 13.30
CA ASP A 443 -6.56 26.89 13.15
C ASP A 443 -7.66 25.93 12.69
N LEU A 444 -7.27 24.84 12.02
CA LEU A 444 -8.20 23.80 11.53
C LEU A 444 -8.55 22.79 12.63
N LEU A 445 -7.72 22.69 13.67
CA LEU A 445 -7.96 21.80 14.82
C LEU A 445 -8.88 22.46 15.86
N GLN A 446 -8.83 23.78 16.01
CA GLN A 446 -9.64 24.53 16.99
C GLN A 446 -11.14 24.24 16.90
N PRO A 447 -11.80 24.21 15.71
CA PRO A 447 -13.22 23.91 15.60
C PRO A 447 -13.61 22.52 16.09
N LEU A 448 -12.65 21.57 16.13
CA LEU A 448 -12.90 20.21 16.58
C LEU A 448 -12.93 20.09 18.11
N VAL A 449 -12.42 21.09 18.84
CA VAL A 449 -12.40 21.08 20.30
C VAL A 449 -13.84 21.07 20.84
N GLY A 450 -14.16 20.06 21.65
CA GLY A 450 -15.51 19.85 22.17
C GLY A 450 -16.52 19.32 21.13
N SER A 451 -16.07 19.05 19.89
CA SER A 451 -16.86 18.25 18.96
C SER A 451 -16.98 16.81 19.48
N GLY A 452 -18.03 16.10 19.07
CA GLY A 452 -18.11 14.65 19.30
C GLY A 452 -17.29 13.83 18.30
N SER A 453 -16.38 14.46 17.55
CA SER A 453 -15.53 13.79 16.56
C SER A 453 -14.33 13.14 17.25
N ARG A 454 -13.89 11.99 16.71
CA ARG A 454 -12.65 11.32 17.13
C ARG A 454 -11.65 11.32 15.98
N VAL A 455 -10.48 11.92 16.16
CA VAL A 455 -9.40 11.86 15.18
C VAL A 455 -8.63 10.56 15.40
N GLU A 456 -8.74 9.61 14.48
CA GLU A 456 -8.01 8.34 14.56
C GLU A 456 -6.66 8.40 13.82
N ARG A 457 -6.52 9.31 12.86
CA ARG A 457 -5.26 9.54 12.14
C ARG A 457 -5.06 11.02 11.87
N PHE A 458 -3.86 11.51 12.15
CA PHE A 458 -3.45 12.88 11.87
C PHE A 458 -2.07 12.89 11.20
N GLU A 459 -1.97 13.61 10.10
CA GLU A 459 -0.72 13.93 9.40
C GLU A 459 -0.73 15.43 9.11
N GLY A 460 0.21 16.20 9.67
CA GLY A 460 0.23 17.65 9.46
C GLY A 460 1.24 18.40 10.32
N GLY A 461 1.37 19.70 10.03
CA GLY A 461 2.22 20.62 10.78
C GLY A 461 1.49 21.28 11.95
N ILE A 462 2.12 21.34 13.12
CA ILE A 462 1.60 22.06 14.28
C ILE A 462 2.65 23.07 14.74
N ARG A 463 2.23 24.32 14.95
CA ARG A 463 3.12 25.42 15.34
C ARG A 463 2.93 25.88 16.78
N THR A 464 1.78 25.62 17.40
CA THR A 464 1.42 26.18 18.70
C THR A 464 1.07 25.12 19.75
N PRO A 465 1.31 25.39 21.05
CA PRO A 465 0.81 24.57 22.15
C PRO A 465 -0.73 24.42 22.12
N GLU A 466 -1.44 25.46 21.70
CA GLU A 466 -2.89 25.45 21.53
C GLU A 466 -3.34 24.45 20.46
N GLY A 467 -2.59 24.33 19.35
CA GLY A 467 -2.81 23.31 18.32
C GLY A 467 -2.59 21.89 18.85
N VAL A 468 -1.57 21.68 19.68
CA VAL A 468 -1.34 20.38 20.35
C VAL A 468 -2.48 20.04 21.29
N ALA A 469 -2.94 21.00 22.10
CA ALA A 469 -4.08 20.81 22.99
C ALA A 469 -5.37 20.52 22.22
N ALA A 470 -5.60 21.20 21.10
CA ALA A 470 -6.74 20.96 20.23
C ALA A 470 -6.72 19.54 19.65
N LEU A 471 -5.58 19.07 19.14
CA LEU A 471 -5.41 17.69 18.68
C LEU A 471 -5.64 16.69 19.82
N ALA A 472 -5.07 16.93 21.00
CA ALA A 472 -5.22 16.06 22.18
C ALA A 472 -6.67 15.92 22.66
N ALA A 473 -7.50 16.96 22.46
CA ALA A 473 -8.91 16.95 22.83
C ALA A 473 -9.74 15.93 22.02
N VAL A 474 -9.33 15.66 20.77
CA VAL A 474 -10.06 14.80 19.84
C VAL A 474 -9.31 13.51 19.49
N ALA A 475 -8.05 13.40 19.87
CA ALA A 475 -7.26 12.18 19.74
C ALA A 475 -7.69 11.12 20.78
N ASP A 476 -7.85 9.88 20.31
CA ASP A 476 -8.07 8.70 21.12
C ASP A 476 -7.55 7.49 20.35
N LYS A 477 -6.50 6.86 20.88
CA LYS A 477 -5.76 5.77 20.22
C LYS A 477 -5.32 6.09 18.79
N SER A 478 -4.99 7.36 18.56
CA SER A 478 -4.71 7.88 17.23
C SER A 478 -3.33 7.46 16.72
N MET A 479 -3.19 7.40 15.39
CA MET A 479 -1.90 7.41 14.71
C MET A 479 -1.55 8.85 14.36
N LEU A 480 -0.50 9.39 14.96
CA LEU A 480 -0.10 10.79 14.84
C LEU A 480 1.25 10.92 14.12
N GLN A 481 1.28 11.68 13.04
CA GLN A 481 2.48 12.12 12.34
C GLN A 481 2.51 13.64 12.34
N ILE A 482 3.40 14.22 13.16
CA ILE A 482 3.42 15.67 13.42
C ILE A 482 4.73 16.24 12.93
N GLN A 483 4.65 17.26 12.07
CA GLN A 483 5.81 18.09 11.73
C GLN A 483 5.85 19.30 12.68
N LEU A 484 7.01 19.55 13.26
CA LEU A 484 7.28 20.67 14.16
C LEU A 484 8.34 21.59 13.55
N GLU A 485 8.11 22.90 13.64
CA GLU A 485 9.09 23.93 13.25
C GLU A 485 9.97 24.36 14.44
N ALA A 486 9.45 24.23 15.66
CA ALA A 486 10.15 24.51 16.91
C ALA A 486 9.78 23.46 17.98
N PRO A 487 10.54 23.31 19.08
CA PRO A 487 10.19 22.42 20.18
C PRO A 487 8.92 22.94 20.88
N ILE A 488 7.85 22.16 20.81
CA ILE A 488 6.57 22.43 21.45
C ILE A 488 6.29 21.32 22.46
N GLU A 489 5.68 21.67 23.60
CA GLU A 489 5.32 20.70 24.63
C GLU A 489 4.21 19.75 24.13
N LEU A 490 4.52 18.45 24.05
CA LEU A 490 3.60 17.41 23.59
C LEU A 490 2.94 16.63 24.73
N ALA A 491 3.15 17.03 25.98
CA ALA A 491 2.57 16.40 27.16
C ALA A 491 1.03 16.16 27.05
N PRO A 492 0.23 17.07 26.46
CA PRO A 492 -1.21 16.83 26.30
C PRO A 492 -1.58 15.58 25.49
N LEU A 493 -0.68 15.10 24.61
CA LEU A 493 -0.90 13.90 23.81
C LEU A 493 -0.63 12.60 24.58
N GLN A 494 -0.09 12.65 25.79
CA GLN A 494 0.25 11.45 26.55
C GLN A 494 -0.97 10.54 26.76
N GLY A 495 -0.86 9.27 26.34
CA GLY A 495 -1.94 8.30 26.42
C GLY A 495 -3.07 8.48 25.39
N LYS A 496 -2.95 9.43 24.45
CA LYS A 496 -3.95 9.69 23.40
C LYS A 496 -3.65 9.01 22.06
N TYR A 497 -2.47 8.42 21.91
CA TYR A 497 -2.02 7.82 20.65
C TYR A 497 -1.58 6.37 20.83
N GLU A 498 -1.69 5.60 19.74
CA GLU A 498 -1.06 4.26 19.62
C GLU A 498 0.33 4.37 18.97
N SER A 499 0.52 5.36 18.10
CA SER A 499 1.80 5.64 17.44
C SER A 499 1.98 7.15 17.27
N LEU A 500 3.13 7.67 17.67
CA LEU A 500 3.52 9.06 17.51
C LEU A 500 4.84 9.14 16.75
N GLN A 501 4.82 9.79 15.59
CA GLN A 501 5.99 10.11 14.79
C GLN A 501 6.15 11.62 14.71
N ILE A 502 7.36 12.09 15.00
CA ILE A 502 7.67 13.51 15.08
C ILE A 502 8.73 13.82 14.04
N TYR A 503 8.46 14.79 13.19
CA TYR A 503 9.35 15.26 12.15
C TYR A 503 9.78 16.68 12.49
N THR A 504 11.07 16.92 12.58
CA THR A 504 11.60 18.25 12.93
C THR A 504 12.89 18.54 12.16
N HIS A 505 13.15 19.81 11.88
CA HIS A 505 14.45 20.25 11.38
C HIS A 505 15.44 20.41 12.56
N LEU A 506 16.72 20.65 12.25
CA LEU A 506 17.72 20.90 13.30
C LEU A 506 17.33 22.12 14.13
N VAL A 507 17.23 21.93 15.45
CA VAL A 507 16.80 22.98 16.36
C VAL A 507 17.95 23.40 17.28
N ASN A 508 18.21 24.72 17.37
CA ASN A 508 19.21 25.32 18.26
C ASN A 508 18.61 25.93 19.54
N THR A 509 17.57 25.32 20.11
CA THR A 509 16.78 25.95 21.19
C THR A 509 16.53 25.03 22.39
N THR A 510 15.85 25.59 23.39
CA THR A 510 15.49 24.99 24.68
C THR A 510 14.88 23.59 24.59
N ALA A 511 15.29 22.74 25.52
CA ALA A 511 14.84 21.37 25.63
C ALA A 511 13.37 21.27 26.03
N VAL A 512 12.61 20.41 25.35
CA VAL A 512 11.21 20.12 25.65
C VAL A 512 11.02 18.60 25.68
N PRO A 513 10.58 18.02 26.81
CA PRO A 513 10.47 16.58 26.93
C PRO A 513 9.37 16.01 26.04
N LEU A 514 9.68 14.93 25.33
CA LEU A 514 8.69 14.14 24.60
C LEU A 514 7.87 13.23 25.53
N PRO A 515 6.63 12.85 25.16
CA PRO A 515 5.80 12.01 26.01
C PRO A 515 6.41 10.61 26.13
N ALA A 516 6.36 10.02 27.32
CA ALA A 516 7.10 8.78 27.61
C ALA A 516 6.46 7.51 27.05
N LEU A 517 5.13 7.47 26.91
CA LEU A 517 4.38 6.26 26.54
C LEU A 517 3.16 6.56 25.66
N PRO A 518 2.93 5.79 24.58
CA PRO A 518 3.89 4.87 23.95
C PRO A 518 5.13 5.62 23.40
N PRO A 519 6.29 4.98 23.22
CA PRO A 519 7.51 5.68 22.85
C PRO A 519 7.39 6.35 21.46
N PRO A 520 7.67 7.66 21.34
CA PRO A 520 7.60 8.35 20.06
C PRO A 520 8.80 8.02 19.18
N VAL A 521 8.61 8.12 17.87
CA VAL A 521 9.68 8.02 16.87
C VAL A 521 10.05 9.42 16.39
N LEU A 522 11.30 9.82 16.56
CA LEU A 522 11.81 11.11 16.13
C LEU A 522 12.55 10.99 14.80
N HIS A 523 12.18 11.83 13.83
CA HIS A 523 12.80 11.98 12.53
C HIS A 523 13.37 13.39 12.38
N VAL A 524 14.69 13.48 12.13
CA VAL A 524 15.36 14.76 11.84
C VAL A 524 15.42 14.95 10.32
N LEU A 525 14.78 16.01 9.82
CA LEU A 525 14.67 16.33 8.39
C LEU A 525 15.89 17.10 7.89
N GLU A 526 16.39 16.72 6.71
CA GLU A 526 17.51 17.36 5.99
C GLU A 526 18.76 17.68 6.84
N PRO A 527 19.36 16.73 7.59
CA PRO A 527 20.62 17.01 8.28
C PRO A 527 21.73 17.25 7.25
N GLY A 528 22.23 18.48 7.16
CA GLY A 528 23.34 18.84 6.25
C GLY A 528 24.60 18.00 6.51
N ALA A 529 25.49 17.88 5.52
CA ALA A 529 26.76 17.17 5.71
C ALA A 529 27.58 17.81 6.85
N GLY A 530 28.05 16.99 7.80
CA GLY A 530 28.78 17.46 8.98
C GLY A 530 27.90 17.84 10.20
N SER A 531 26.58 17.64 10.14
CA SER A 531 25.65 18.04 11.21
C SER A 531 25.45 17.02 12.34
N CYS A 532 26.34 16.04 12.51
CA CYS A 532 26.17 14.97 13.51
C CYS A 532 26.03 15.52 14.95
N GLU A 533 26.77 16.56 15.30
CA GLU A 533 26.68 17.22 16.61
C GLU A 533 25.34 17.96 16.78
N ALA A 534 24.88 18.66 15.74
CA ALA A 534 23.59 19.36 15.76
C ALA A 534 22.40 18.38 15.84
N VAL A 535 22.49 17.22 15.16
CA VAL A 535 21.51 16.14 15.29
C VAL A 535 21.50 15.60 16.72
N ALA A 536 22.67 15.32 17.30
CA ALA A 536 22.77 14.84 18.67
C ALA A 536 22.21 15.85 19.68
N GLN A 537 22.48 17.14 19.51
CA GLN A 537 21.90 18.21 20.34
C GLN A 537 20.38 18.30 20.18
N THR A 538 19.86 18.17 18.95
CA THR A 538 18.41 18.17 18.69
C THR A 538 17.74 16.97 19.37
N VAL A 539 18.36 15.78 19.28
CA VAL A 539 17.87 14.58 19.98
C VAL A 539 17.89 14.80 21.48
N LEU A 540 18.99 15.28 22.06
CA LEU A 540 19.11 15.54 23.50
C LEU A 540 18.11 16.59 24.00
N ALA A 541 17.86 17.64 23.21
CA ALA A 541 16.87 18.66 23.54
C ALA A 541 15.45 18.08 23.62
N LEU A 542 15.14 17.06 22.83
CA LEU A 542 13.80 16.45 22.78
C LEU A 542 13.69 15.17 23.63
N SER A 543 14.81 14.51 23.93
CA SER A 543 14.84 13.22 24.63
C SER A 543 15.00 13.32 26.15
N LEU A 544 14.89 14.51 26.75
CA LEU A 544 15.02 14.70 28.20
C LEU A 544 13.83 14.07 28.95
N ILE A 545 13.85 12.76 29.05
CA ILE A 545 13.06 11.98 29.99
C ILE A 545 13.53 12.41 31.38
N HIS A 546 12.65 13.03 32.16
CA HIS A 546 12.85 13.07 33.61
C HIS A 546 12.88 11.62 34.08
N ILE A 547 14.07 11.15 34.46
CA ILE A 547 14.29 9.85 35.12
C ILE A 547 13.59 9.87 36.47
#